data_AF-A0A7S4AXT9-F1
#
_entry.id   AF-A0A7S4AXT9-F1
#
_cell.length_a   1.000
_cell.length_b   1.000
_cell.length_c   1.000
_cell.angle_alpha   90.00
_cell.angle_beta   90.00
_cell.angle_gamma   90.00
#
_symmetry.space_group_name_H-M   'P 1'
#
loop_
_entity.id
_entity.type
_entity.pdbx_description
1 polymer ?
#
loop_
_entity_poly.entity_id
_entity_poly.type
_entity_poly.pdbx_seq_one_letter_code
_entity_poly.pdbx_strand_id
1 'polypeptide(L)'
;APPDSMAAAPAQSSRLVWTRSEAECWQRAEVTLLDDDKLTLYLPETREVRTVKSTDVCEVDASHDESLDDITQMNNLHEAPLLHLLKRRLQDRAIYTWAGRV
;
A
#
# COMPACT_ATOMS: atom_id res chain seq x y z
N ALA A 1 24.33 -23.93 -25.26
CA ALA A 1 24.22 -22.87 -24.24
C ALA A 1 22.80 -22.32 -24.29
N PRO A 2 21.97 -22.54 -23.27
CA PRO A 2 20.77 -21.75 -23.06
C PRO A 2 21.06 -20.64 -22.04
N PRO A 3 20.57 -19.40 -22.23
CA PRO A 3 20.55 -18.39 -21.19
C PRO A 3 19.20 -18.44 -20.47
N ASP A 4 18.96 -19.49 -19.70
CA ASP A 4 17.82 -19.54 -18.77
C ASP A 4 18.36 -19.84 -17.38
N SER A 5 18.88 -18.79 -16.76
CA SER A 5 19.01 -18.72 -15.32
C SER A 5 18.59 -17.31 -14.97
N MET A 6 17.28 -17.11 -15.04
CA MET A 6 16.57 -16.04 -14.35
C MET A 6 17.05 -16.12 -12.91
N ALA A 7 18.01 -15.26 -12.57
CA ALA A 7 18.51 -15.15 -11.21
C ALA A 7 17.28 -14.90 -10.34
N ALA A 8 16.96 -15.87 -9.51
CA ALA A 8 15.96 -15.72 -8.47
C ALA A 8 16.38 -14.48 -7.69
N ALA A 9 15.64 -13.37 -7.89
CA ALA A 9 15.77 -12.21 -7.03
C ALA A 9 15.63 -12.74 -5.60
N PRO A 10 16.53 -12.37 -4.68
CA PRO A 10 16.45 -12.86 -3.31
C PRO A 10 15.03 -12.58 -2.83
N ALA A 11 14.44 -13.52 -2.10
CA ALA A 11 13.21 -13.29 -1.35
C ALA A 11 13.51 -12.22 -0.29
N GLN A 12 13.68 -10.98 -0.73
CA GLN A 12 13.63 -9.78 0.06
C GLN A 12 12.20 -9.76 0.55
N SER A 13 12.04 -9.91 1.85
CA SER A 13 10.83 -9.55 2.56
C SER A 13 10.44 -8.13 2.12
N SER A 14 9.62 -8.03 1.07
CA SER A 14 9.24 -6.78 0.45
C SER A 14 8.28 -6.11 1.40
N ARG A 15 8.73 -4.99 1.97
CA ARG A 15 7.91 -4.19 2.86
C ARG A 15 6.94 -3.38 2.01
N LEU A 16 5.64 -3.56 2.21
CA LEU A 16 4.62 -2.74 1.55
C LEU A 16 4.47 -1.41 2.26
N VAL A 17 4.31 -0.34 1.48
CA VAL A 17 4.05 1.01 1.97
C VAL A 17 2.98 1.69 1.11
N TRP A 18 2.29 2.66 1.70
CA TRP A 18 1.41 3.58 1.00
C TRP A 18 2.22 4.78 0.50
N THR A 19 2.03 5.16 -0.76
CA THR A 19 2.62 6.37 -1.35
C THR A 19 1.59 7.13 -2.18
N ARG A 20 1.85 8.41 -2.46
CA ARG A 20 0.94 9.26 -3.23
C ARG A 20 0.86 8.79 -4.69
N SER A 21 -0.35 8.90 -5.26
CA SER A 21 -0.65 8.64 -6.66
C SER A 21 -1.47 9.79 -7.24
N GLU A 22 -1.17 10.23 -8.45
CA GLU A 22 -1.98 11.25 -9.13
C GLU A 22 -3.32 10.69 -9.61
N ALA A 23 -3.39 9.39 -9.91
CA ALA A 23 -4.60 8.74 -10.41
C ALA A 23 -5.55 8.30 -9.29
N GLU A 24 -5.01 7.80 -8.18
CA GLU A 24 -5.77 7.11 -7.13
C GLU A 24 -5.67 7.80 -5.76
N CYS A 25 -5.05 8.98 -5.69
CA CYS A 25 -4.61 9.70 -4.47
C CYS A 25 -3.54 8.93 -3.66
N TRP A 26 -3.77 7.65 -3.40
CA TRP A 26 -2.89 6.73 -2.68
C TRP A 26 -2.80 5.40 -3.40
N GLN A 27 -1.62 4.80 -3.39
CA GLN A 27 -1.36 3.47 -3.96
C GLN A 27 -0.38 2.70 -3.09
N ARG A 28 -0.39 1.37 -3.21
CA ARG A 28 0.58 0.49 -2.54
C ARG A 28 1.82 0.36 -3.39
N ALA A 29 2.98 0.37 -2.75
CA ALA A 29 4.26 0.13 -3.38
C ALA A 29 5.14 -0.77 -2.51
N GLU A 30 6.02 -1.52 -3.15
CA GLU A 30 6.97 -2.40 -2.49
C GLU A 30 8.31 -1.68 -2.29
N VAL A 31 8.80 -1.63 -1.06
CA VAL A 31 10.14 -1.10 -0.78
C VAL A 31 11.18 -2.11 -1.28
N THR A 32 12.01 -1.66 -2.21
CA THR A 32 13.11 -2.44 -2.79
C THR A 32 14.46 -2.10 -2.14
N LEU A 33 14.68 -0.82 -1.82
CA LEU A 33 15.90 -0.33 -1.17
C LEU A 33 15.56 0.72 -0.12
N LEU A 34 16.30 0.68 0.98
CA LEU A 34 16.32 1.69 2.04
C LEU A 34 17.73 2.29 2.07
N ASP A 35 17.82 3.60 1.83
CA ASP A 35 19.07 4.36 1.79
C ASP A 35 18.92 5.61 2.66
N ASP A 36 19.35 5.51 3.92
CA ASP A 36 19.20 6.52 4.97
C ASP A 36 17.78 7.12 5.10
N ASP A 37 17.50 8.22 4.40
CA ASP A 37 16.21 8.93 4.42
C ASP A 37 15.40 8.74 3.11
N LYS A 38 15.88 7.90 2.20
CA LYS A 38 15.25 7.64 0.91
C LYS A 38 14.83 6.17 0.81
N LEU A 39 13.65 5.97 0.25
CA LEU A 39 13.09 4.67 -0.08
C LEU A 39 12.95 4.55 -1.58
N THR A 40 13.51 3.49 -2.16
CA THR A 40 13.22 3.10 -3.54
C THR A 40 12.04 2.14 -3.54
N LEU A 41 10.96 2.57 -4.17
CA LEU A 41 9.68 1.88 -4.24
C LEU A 41 9.48 1.31 -5.64
N TYR A 42 8.98 0.08 -5.71
CA TYR A 42 8.44 -0.53 -6.91
C TYR A 42 6.91 -0.41 -6.89
N LEU A 43 6.36 0.20 -7.93
CA LEU A 43 4.92 0.38 -8.09
C LEU A 43 4.38 -0.76 -8.97
N PRO A 44 3.63 -1.73 -8.44
CA PRO A 44 3.20 -2.89 -9.20
C PRO A 44 2.20 -2.54 -10.31
N GLU A 45 1.38 -1.49 -10.13
CA GLU A 45 0.36 -1.08 -11.10
C GLU A 45 0.97 -0.49 -12.37
N THR A 46 1.97 0.38 -12.24
CA THR A 46 2.63 1.05 -13.37
C THR A 46 3.94 0.37 -13.79
N ARG A 47 4.42 -0.61 -13.01
CA ARG A 47 5.75 -1.23 -13.13
C ARG A 47 6.90 -0.22 -13.10
N GLU A 48 6.67 0.93 -12.46
CA GLU A 48 7.65 2.01 -12.29
C GLU A 48 8.47 1.79 -11.01
N VAL A 49 9.73 2.21 -11.03
CA VAL A 49 10.55 2.33 -9.83
C VAL A 49 10.75 3.80 -9.52
N ARG A 50 10.43 4.21 -8.29
CA ARG A 50 10.52 5.60 -7.84
C ARG A 50 11.28 5.70 -6.53
N THR A 51 12.10 6.73 -6.37
CA THR A 51 12.72 7.05 -5.08
C THR A 51 11.98 8.21 -4.41
N VAL A 52 11.54 8.00 -3.17
CA VAL A 52 10.83 9.00 -2.35
C VAL A 52 11.51 9.12 -0.99
N LYS A 53 11.15 10.15 -0.21
CA LYS A 53 11.63 10.25 1.17
C LYS A 53 10.88 9.27 2.07
N SER A 54 11.55 8.83 3.13
CA SER A 54 10.97 7.96 4.15
C SER A 54 9.76 8.61 4.85
N THR A 55 9.73 9.94 4.94
CA THR A 55 8.63 10.72 5.54
C THR A 55 7.40 10.84 4.65
N ASP A 56 7.52 10.57 3.36
CA ASP A 56 6.45 10.75 2.37
C ASP A 56 5.64 9.47 2.14
N VAL A 57 5.97 8.40 2.87
CA VAL A 57 5.26 7.12 2.83
C VAL A 57 4.54 6.85 4.14
N CYS A 58 3.49 6.05 4.09
CA CYS A 58 2.83 5.53 5.28
C CYS A 58 2.97 4.00 5.35
N GLU A 59 3.01 3.46 6.55
CA GLU A 59 3.15 2.02 6.76
C GLU A 59 1.87 1.28 6.40
N VAL A 60 2.02 0.06 5.87
CA VAL A 60 0.89 -0.85 5.63
C VAL A 60 0.74 -1.78 6.83
N ASP A 61 -0.49 -1.94 7.29
CA ASP A 61 -0.87 -2.90 8.34
C ASP A 61 -1.80 -3.99 7.77
N ALA A 62 -1.84 -5.16 8.40
CA ALA A 62 -2.70 -6.26 7.97
C ALA A 62 -4.19 -5.90 7.99
N SER A 63 -4.63 -5.09 8.96
CA SER A 63 -6.03 -4.63 9.06
C SER A 63 -6.47 -3.77 7.87
N HIS A 64 -5.52 -3.19 7.11
CA HIS A 64 -5.82 -2.41 5.91
C HIS A 64 -6.42 -3.26 4.79
N ASP A 65 -6.18 -4.58 4.81
CA ASP A 65 -6.70 -5.52 3.82
C ASP A 65 -8.07 -6.11 4.22
N GLU A 66 -8.50 -5.92 5.46
CA GLU A 66 -9.80 -6.41 5.94
C GLU A 66 -10.97 -5.56 5.41
N SER A 67 -12.15 -6.17 5.28
CA SER A 67 -13.39 -5.46 4.97
C SER A 67 -14.09 -5.11 6.29
N LEU A 68 -13.73 -3.96 6.84
CA LEU A 68 -14.23 -3.50 8.13
C LEU A 68 -15.54 -2.73 7.97
N ASP A 69 -16.56 -3.11 8.75
CA ASP A 69 -17.82 -2.36 8.85
C ASP A 69 -17.70 -1.12 9.74
N ASP A 70 -16.73 -1.11 10.66
CA ASP A 70 -16.40 -0.01 11.56
C ASP A 70 -14.92 0.36 11.41
N ILE A 71 -14.65 1.58 10.96
CA ILE A 71 -13.29 2.05 10.69
C ILE A 71 -12.44 2.13 11.96
N THR A 72 -13.05 2.16 13.15
CA THR A 72 -12.30 2.21 14.42
C THR A 72 -11.56 0.91 14.73
N GLN A 73 -11.90 -0.18 14.03
CA GLN A 73 -11.19 -1.45 14.12
C GLN A 73 -9.92 -1.49 13.24
N MET A 74 -9.69 -0.46 12.42
CA MET A 74 -8.50 -0.36 11.58
C MET A 74 -7.29 0.06 12.42
N ASN A 75 -6.28 -0.79 12.48
CA ASN A 75 -5.00 -0.43 13.08
C ASN A 75 -4.22 0.50 12.14
N ASN A 76 -3.39 1.36 12.72
CA ASN A 76 -2.66 2.39 11.97
C ASN A 76 -3.61 3.17 11.03
N LEU A 77 -4.64 3.78 11.61
CA LEU A 77 -5.66 4.52 10.88
C LEU A 77 -5.09 5.81 10.30
N HIS A 78 -5.03 5.89 8.96
CA HIS A 78 -4.70 7.11 8.22
C HIS A 78 -5.48 7.17 6.89
N GLU A 79 -5.31 8.26 6.15
CA GLU A 79 -6.12 8.57 4.95
C GLU A 79 -6.07 7.45 3.89
N ALA A 80 -4.88 6.89 3.60
CA ALA A 80 -4.67 5.90 2.55
C ALA A 80 -5.52 4.61 2.71
N PRO A 81 -5.40 3.84 3.82
CA PRO A 81 -6.18 2.62 4.00
C PRO A 81 -7.68 2.91 4.20
N LEU A 82 -8.04 4.08 4.76
CA LEU A 82 -9.43 4.50 4.88
C LEU A 82 -10.08 4.70 3.51
N LEU A 83 -9.47 5.47 2.61
CA LEU A 83 -9.98 5.66 1.25
C LEU A 83 -10.04 4.34 0.49
N HIS A 84 -9.03 3.48 0.66
CA HIS A 84 -9.01 2.16 0.04
C HIS A 84 -10.15 1.25 0.55
N LEU A 85 -10.41 1.24 1.86
CA LEU A 85 -11.54 0.51 2.45
C LEU A 85 -12.87 1.02 1.88
N LEU A 86 -13.10 2.33 1.87
CA LEU A 86 -14.33 2.94 1.36
C LEU A 86 -14.55 2.64 -0.14
N LYS A 87 -13.47 2.66 -0.94
CA LYS A 87 -13.52 2.29 -2.36
C LYS A 87 -13.99 0.85 -2.55
N ARG A 88 -13.41 -0.11 -1.81
CA ARG A 88 -13.80 -1.54 -1.86
C ARG A 88 -15.26 -1.74 -1.42
N ARG A 89 -15.64 -1.15 -0.29
CA ARG A 89 -17.02 -1.24 0.22
C ARG A 89 -18.04 -0.65 -0.75
N LEU A 90 -17.71 0.46 -1.41
CA LEU A 90 -18.56 1.05 -2.45
C LEU A 90 -18.72 0.10 -3.65
N GLN A 91 -17.64 -0.54 -4.10
CA GLN A 91 -17.68 -1.54 -5.18
C GLN A 91 -18.56 -2.74 -4.80
N ASP A 92 -18.55 -3.13 -3.53
CA ASP A 92 -19.38 -4.19 -2.96
C ASP A 92 -20.82 -3.74 -2.63
N ARG A 93 -21.19 -2.50 -2.96
CA ARG A 93 -22.49 -1.86 -2.66
C ARG A 93 -22.79 -1.70 -1.16
N ALA A 94 -21.78 -1.81 -0.29
CA ALA A 94 -21.84 -1.52 1.13
C ALA A 94 -21.58 -0.03 1.39
N ILE A 95 -22.57 0.82 1.11
CA ILE A 95 -22.42 2.29 1.13
C ILE A 95 -22.39 2.91 2.54
N TYR A 96 -22.69 2.13 3.58
CA TYR A 96 -22.62 2.57 4.97
C TYR A 96 -21.42 1.93 5.68
N THR A 97 -20.66 2.73 6.41
CA THR A 97 -19.51 2.31 7.21
C THR A 97 -19.51 3.14 8.49
N TRP A 98 -19.40 2.47 9.64
CA TRP A 98 -19.40 3.12 10.94
C TRP A 98 -18.07 3.83 11.20
N ALA A 99 -18.14 5.01 11.83
CA ALA A 99 -17.01 5.75 12.33
C ALA A 99 -17.01 5.78 13.87
N GLY A 100 -17.12 4.59 14.47
CA GLY A 100 -17.33 4.41 15.90
C GLY A 100 -18.77 4.70 16.29
N ARG A 101 -19.00 5.79 17.04
CA ARG A 101 -20.34 6.11 17.55
C ARG A 101 -21.27 6.72 16.49
N VAL A 102 -20.72 7.17 15.37
CA VAL A 102 -21.39 7.94 14.31
C VAL A 102 -21.37 7.21 12.99
#